data_AF-A0A357G1G4-F1
#
_entry.id   AF-A0A357G1G4-F1
#
_cell.length_a   1.000
_cell.length_b   1.000
_cell.length_c   1.000
_cell.angle_alpha   90.00
_cell.angle_beta   90.00
_cell.angle_gamma   90.00
#
_symmetry.space_group_name_H-M   'P 1'
#
loop_
_entity.id
_entity.type
_entity.pdbx_description
1 polymer ?
#
loop_
_entity_poly.entity_id
_entity_poly.type
_entity_poly.pdbx_seq_one_letter_code
_entity_poly.pdbx_strand_id
1 'polypeptide(L)'
;MDIQDALIAFDALSQETRLKAFRLLVKQGTQGVPAGILSEKLGIPHNTLSFHLSHMSNAGLVVSRREGRSIIYTADFAAVQDLIRFIAEDCCAGEFAQISQSKKNNCTLIELSDVSACSGGKCGGNS
;
A
#
# COMPACT_ATOMS: atom_id res chain seq x y z
N MET A 1 -12.56 0.61 5.84
CA MET A 1 -12.59 1.18 4.48
C MET A 1 -13.93 0.82 3.85
N ASP A 2 -14.58 1.75 3.16
CA ASP A 2 -15.76 1.45 2.34
C ASP A 2 -15.43 1.48 0.83
N ILE A 3 -16.44 1.27 -0.03
CA ILE A 3 -16.26 1.25 -1.49
C ILE A 3 -15.74 2.60 -2.01
N GLN A 4 -16.20 3.74 -1.48
CA GLN A 4 -15.79 5.06 -1.98
C GLN A 4 -14.34 5.35 -1.62
N ASP A 5 -13.96 5.04 -0.38
CA ASP A 5 -12.57 5.14 0.08
C ASP A 5 -11.64 4.26 -0.78
N ALA A 6 -12.07 3.02 -1.08
CA ALA A 6 -11.30 2.11 -1.90
C ALA A 6 -11.12 2.62 -3.34
N LEU A 7 -12.17 3.17 -3.95
CA LEU A 7 -12.08 3.77 -5.30
C LEU A 7 -11.09 4.94 -5.33
N ILE A 8 -11.11 5.81 -4.31
CA ILE A 8 -10.15 6.92 -4.19
C ILE A 8 -8.71 6.40 -4.08
N ALA A 9 -8.50 5.36 -3.26
CA ALA A 9 -7.19 4.74 -3.11
C ALA A 9 -6.71 4.08 -4.41
N PHE A 10 -7.58 3.35 -5.11
CA PHE A 10 -7.24 2.74 -6.40
C PHE A 10 -6.94 3.77 -7.48
N ASP A 11 -7.72 4.85 -7.58
CA ASP A 11 -7.44 5.94 -8.51
C ASP A 11 -6.07 6.59 -8.23
N ALA A 12 -5.75 6.81 -6.95
CA ALA A 12 -4.44 7.31 -6.56
C ALA A 12 -3.30 6.33 -6.91
N LEU A 13 -3.54 5.02 -6.92
CA LEU A 13 -2.51 4.01 -7.25
C LEU A 13 -2.47 3.59 -8.73
N SER A 14 -3.51 3.88 -9.53
CA SER A 14 -3.63 3.46 -10.94
C SER A 14 -2.77 4.28 -11.93
N GLN A 15 -1.76 4.99 -11.44
CA GLN A 15 -0.84 5.79 -12.23
C GLN A 15 0.61 5.37 -11.93
N GLU A 16 1.40 5.19 -12.99
CA GLU A 16 2.72 4.56 -12.92
C GLU A 16 3.68 5.24 -11.93
N THR A 17 3.82 6.57 -11.99
CA THR A 17 4.67 7.35 -11.10
C THR A 17 4.22 7.21 -9.64
N ARG A 18 2.92 7.35 -9.37
CA ARG A 18 2.35 7.23 -8.03
C ARG A 18 2.62 5.85 -7.47
N LEU A 19 2.37 4.80 -8.23
CA LEU A 19 2.61 3.43 -7.80
C LEU A 19 4.11 3.17 -7.53
N LYS A 20 5.01 3.64 -8.39
CA LYS A 20 6.47 3.51 -8.15
C LYS A 20 6.89 4.24 -6.88
N ALA A 21 6.44 5.48 -6.68
CA ALA A 21 6.74 6.27 -5.49
C ALA A 21 6.19 5.62 -4.23
N PHE A 22 4.92 5.18 -4.25
CA PHE A 22 4.27 4.48 -3.15
C PHE A 22 5.03 3.20 -2.76
N ARG A 23 5.45 2.38 -3.74
CA ARG A 23 6.24 1.16 -3.46
C ARG A 23 7.60 1.48 -2.81
N LEU A 24 8.26 2.56 -3.21
CA LEU A 24 9.49 3.01 -2.55
C LEU A 24 9.24 3.44 -1.10
N LEU A 25 8.14 4.16 -0.85
CA LEU A 25 7.74 4.58 0.49
C LEU A 25 7.41 3.38 1.40
N VAL A 26 6.66 2.40 0.89
CA VAL A 26 6.36 1.15 1.61
C VAL A 26 7.65 0.40 1.95
N LYS A 27 8.59 0.28 0.99
CA LYS A 27 9.89 -0.39 1.22
C LYS A 27 10.73 0.31 2.29
N GLN A 28 10.64 1.63 2.41
CA GLN A 28 11.38 2.39 3.39
C GLN A 28 10.79 2.30 4.81
N GLY A 29 9.53 1.91 4.94
CA GLY A 29 8.87 1.80 6.24
C GLY A 29 8.58 3.16 6.87
N THR A 30 8.44 3.16 8.20
CA THR A 30 8.12 4.34 9.02
C THR A 30 9.20 5.43 9.00
N GLN A 31 10.43 5.10 8.58
CA GLN A 31 11.50 6.08 8.42
C GLN A 31 11.17 7.11 7.33
N GLY A 32 10.53 6.66 6.25
CA GLY A 32 10.16 7.53 5.14
C GLY A 32 11.34 8.04 4.31
N VAL A 33 11.02 8.81 3.28
CA VAL A 33 12.00 9.31 2.30
C VAL A 33 11.79 10.81 2.07
N PRO A 34 12.87 11.62 2.06
CA PRO A 34 12.78 13.01 1.62
C PRO A 34 12.29 13.12 0.17
N ALA A 35 11.50 14.14 -0.13
CA ALA A 35 10.99 14.39 -1.50
C ALA A 35 12.10 14.43 -2.57
N GLY A 36 13.26 15.01 -2.24
CA GLY A 36 14.40 15.07 -3.17
C GLY A 36 15.02 13.72 -3.47
N ILE A 37 15.13 12.84 -2.47
CA ILE A 37 15.64 11.49 -2.68
C ILE A 37 14.65 10.66 -3.51
N LEU A 38 13.33 10.85 -3.34
CA LEU A 38 12.33 10.23 -4.20
C LEU A 38 12.43 10.72 -5.64
N SER A 39 12.61 12.03 -5.85
CA SER A 39 12.76 12.67 -7.16
C SER A 39 13.97 12.10 -7.90
N GLU A 40 15.11 12.01 -7.22
CA GLU A 40 16.36 11.43 -7.73
C GLU A 40 16.20 9.95 -8.10
N LYS A 41 15.69 9.12 -7.17
CA LYS A 41 15.53 7.67 -7.40
C LYS A 41 14.58 7.33 -8.54
N LEU A 42 13.55 8.16 -8.76
CA LEU A 42 12.56 7.94 -9.81
C LEU A 42 12.92 8.63 -11.12
N GLY A 43 13.89 9.55 -11.13
CA GLY A 43 14.22 10.38 -12.29
C GLY A 43 13.09 11.34 -12.68
N ILE A 44 12.33 11.84 -11.70
CA ILE A 44 11.11 12.64 -11.93
C ILE A 44 11.31 14.04 -11.39
N PRO A 45 10.98 15.11 -12.14
CA PRO A 45 11.06 16.48 -11.64
C PRO A 45 10.33 16.70 -10.32
N HIS A 46 10.92 17.49 -9.43
CA HIS A 46 10.38 17.74 -8.08
C HIS A 46 8.95 18.29 -8.05
N ASN A 47 8.60 19.17 -8.98
CA ASN A 47 7.26 19.74 -9.10
C ASN A 47 6.22 18.66 -9.48
N THR A 48 6.56 17.82 -10.46
CA THR A 48 5.73 16.68 -10.89
C THR A 48 5.58 15.66 -9.78
N LEU A 49 6.66 15.32 -9.09
CA LEU A 49 6.60 14.39 -7.96
C LEU A 49 5.76 14.96 -6.81
N SER A 50 5.91 16.25 -6.49
CA SER A 50 5.10 16.92 -5.47
C SER A 50 3.61 16.82 -5.78
N PHE A 51 3.21 17.03 -7.03
CA PHE A 51 1.83 16.85 -7.47
C PHE A 51 1.31 15.42 -7.23
N HIS A 52 2.12 14.40 -7.60
CA HIS A 52 1.78 13.00 -7.36
C HIS A 52 1.69 12.64 -5.87
N LEU A 53 2.62 13.16 -5.04
CA LEU A 53 2.61 12.94 -3.59
C LEU A 53 1.42 13.61 -2.92
N SER A 54 1.06 14.84 -3.34
CA SER A 54 -0.15 15.52 -2.86
C SER A 54 -1.41 14.74 -3.20
N HIS A 55 -1.50 14.18 -4.42
CA HIS A 55 -2.65 13.36 -4.82
C HIS A 55 -2.79 12.10 -3.93
N MET A 56 -1.68 11.41 -3.66
CA MET A 56 -1.69 10.25 -2.76
C MET A 56 -1.96 10.64 -1.31
N SER A 57 -1.52 11.82 -0.88
CA SER A 57 -1.81 12.34 0.46
C SER A 57 -3.29 12.67 0.65
N ASN A 58 -3.92 13.27 -0.37
CA ASN A 58 -5.36 13.53 -0.37
C ASN A 58 -6.19 12.23 -0.37
N ALA A 59 -5.66 11.17 -0.98
CA ALA A 59 -6.24 9.83 -0.94
C ALA A 59 -5.95 9.06 0.37
N GLY A 60 -5.26 9.68 1.34
CA GLY A 60 -4.94 9.06 2.63
C GLY A 60 -3.88 7.95 2.58
N LEU A 61 -3.18 7.77 1.46
CA LEU A 61 -2.19 6.67 1.29
C LEU A 61 -0.78 7.04 1.73
N VAL A 62 -0.50 8.35 1.81
CA VAL A 62 0.82 8.89 2.13
C VAL A 62 0.66 10.03 3.13
N VAL A 63 1.52 10.07 4.14
CA VAL A 63 1.63 11.19 5.07
C VAL A 63 2.97 11.88 4.91
N SER A 64 3.00 13.16 5.27
CA SER A 64 4.21 13.96 5.22
C SER A 64 4.50 14.59 6.57
N ARG A 65 5.78 14.79 6.87
CA ARG A 65 6.22 15.50 8.06
C ARG A 65 7.43 16.36 7.72
N ARG A 66 7.58 17.49 8.41
CA ARG A 66 8.70 18.40 8.21
C ARG A 66 9.82 18.06 9.16
N GLU A 67 11.01 17.81 8.62
CA GLU A 67 12.24 17.61 9.37
C GLU A 67 13.28 18.65 8.89
N GLY A 68 13.43 19.71 9.68
CA GLY A 68 14.27 20.86 9.33
C GLY A 68 13.84 21.54 8.02
N ARG A 69 14.70 21.43 7.00
CA ARG A 69 14.48 22.00 5.65
C ARG A 69 13.85 21.00 4.68
N SER A 70 13.69 19.74 5.06
CA SER A 70 13.18 18.69 4.20
C SER A 70 11.76 18.28 4.62
N ILE A 71 10.98 17.82 3.64
CA ILE A 71 9.70 17.15 3.87
C ILE A 71 9.94 15.66 3.64
N ILE A 72 9.66 14.86 4.66
CA ILE A 72 9.77 13.41 4.62
C ILE A 72 8.39 12.84 4.39
N TYR A 73 8.28 11.94 3.41
CA TYR A 73 7.06 11.24 3.08
C TYR A 73 7.13 9.79 3.56
N THR A 74 6.03 9.24 4.04
CA THR A 74 5.85 7.84 4.44
C THR A 74 4.53 7.32 3.92
N ALA A 75 4.45 6.02 3.60
CA ALA A 75 3.15 5.40 3.39
C ALA A 75 2.33 5.41 4.70
N ASP A 76 1.03 5.61 4.60
CA ASP A 76 0.13 5.42 5.73
C ASP A 76 -0.19 3.93 5.87
N PHE A 77 0.58 3.23 6.70
CA PHE A 77 0.44 1.78 6.85
C PHE A 77 -0.93 1.35 7.39
N ALA A 78 -1.66 2.21 8.12
CA ALA A 78 -3.02 1.88 8.53
C ALA A 78 -3.95 1.86 7.30
N ALA A 79 -3.90 2.89 6.47
CA ALA A 79 -4.67 2.94 5.23
C ALA A 79 -4.31 1.81 4.26
N VAL A 80 -3.03 1.46 4.14
CA VAL A 80 -2.59 0.32 3.32
C VAL A 80 -3.15 -1.00 3.85
N GLN A 81 -3.12 -1.22 5.17
CA GLN A 81 -3.68 -2.43 5.77
C GLN A 81 -5.18 -2.53 5.56
N ASP A 82 -5.90 -1.42 5.70
CA ASP A 82 -7.34 -1.37 5.46
C ASP A 82 -7.69 -1.61 3.99
N LEU A 83 -6.89 -1.10 3.04
CA LEU A 83 -7.07 -1.38 1.62
C LEU A 83 -6.82 -2.85 1.29
N ILE A 84 -5.76 -3.45 1.84
CA ILE A 84 -5.49 -4.87 1.65
C ILE A 84 -6.60 -5.72 2.26
N ARG A 85 -7.08 -5.35 3.46
CA ARG A 85 -8.21 -6.01 4.09
C ARG A 85 -9.46 -5.91 3.22
N PHE A 86 -9.77 -4.72 2.70
CA PHE A 86 -10.92 -4.52 1.81
C PHE A 86 -10.86 -5.41 0.55
N ILE A 87 -9.67 -5.60 -0.03
CA ILE A 87 -9.48 -6.50 -1.19
C ILE A 87 -9.63 -7.96 -0.78
N ALA A 88 -9.13 -8.32 0.40
CA ALA A 88 -9.13 -9.69 0.91
C ALA A 88 -10.47 -10.10 1.55
N GLU A 89 -11.26 -9.14 2.02
CA GLU A 89 -12.64 -9.31 2.46
C GLU A 89 -13.42 -9.91 1.28
N ASP A 90 -14.09 -11.03 1.53
CA ASP A 90 -14.81 -11.86 0.55
C ASP A 90 -13.96 -12.60 -0.50
N CYS A 91 -12.66 -12.30 -0.63
CA CYS A 91 -11.80 -12.91 -1.67
C CYS A 91 -11.44 -14.37 -1.38
N CYS A 92 -11.47 -14.80 -0.12
CA CYS A 92 -11.00 -16.13 0.27
C CYS A 92 -11.82 -16.68 1.43
N ALA A 93 -12.58 -17.75 1.21
CA ALA A 93 -13.27 -18.52 2.25
C ALA A 93 -12.26 -19.27 3.16
N GLY A 94 -11.29 -18.57 3.76
CA GLY A 94 -10.28 -19.11 4.67
C GLY A 94 -9.09 -19.83 4.02
N GLU A 95 -9.06 -20.01 2.70
CA GLU A 95 -8.06 -20.88 2.04
C GLU A 95 -6.72 -20.21 1.65
N PHE A 96 -6.66 -18.89 1.44
CA PHE A 96 -5.49 -18.27 0.77
C PHE A 96 -4.82 -17.11 1.51
N ALA A 97 -5.50 -16.46 2.46
CA ALA A 97 -4.90 -15.37 3.23
C ALA A 97 -5.43 -15.37 4.66
N GLN A 98 -4.53 -15.47 5.64
CA GLN A 98 -4.83 -15.24 7.05
C GLN A 98 -4.21 -13.91 7.46
N ILE A 99 -5.05 -12.95 7.84
CA ILE A 99 -4.60 -11.64 8.30
C ILE A 99 -4.53 -11.65 9.83
N SER A 100 -3.31 -11.63 10.38
CA SER A 100 -3.07 -11.58 11.83
C SER A 100 -2.39 -10.27 12.23
N GLN A 101 -2.92 -9.59 13.25
CA GLN A 101 -2.31 -8.36 13.81
C GLN A 101 -1.41 -8.68 15.00
N SER A 102 -0.12 -8.35 14.91
CA SER A 102 0.80 -8.44 16.05
C SER A 102 0.76 -7.15 16.88
N LYS A 103 0.23 -7.25 18.11
CA LYS A 103 0.10 -6.14 19.08
C LYS A 103 1.43 -5.50 19.50
N LYS A 104 2.59 -6.15 19.27
CA LYS A 104 3.88 -5.62 19.73
C LYS A 104 4.50 -4.56 18.82
N ASN A 105 4.18 -4.54 17.51
CA ASN A 105 4.94 -3.72 16.54
C ASN A 105 4.08 -2.96 15.51
N ASN A 106 2.74 -2.88 15.66
CA ASN A 106 1.83 -2.42 14.57
C ASN A 106 2.15 -3.11 13.23
N CYS A 107 2.42 -4.40 13.31
CA CYS A 107 2.78 -5.22 12.16
C CYS A 107 1.58 -6.11 11.84
N THR A 108 1.05 -5.97 10.63
CA THR A 108 0.02 -6.86 10.11
C THR A 108 0.73 -7.94 9.31
N LEU A 109 0.65 -9.17 9.80
CA LEU A 109 1.14 -10.35 9.13
C LEU A 109 0.02 -10.85 8.22
N ILE A 110 0.28 -10.84 6.92
CA ILE A 110 -0.59 -11.46 5.93
C ILE A 110 0.10 -12.78 5.58
N GLU A 111 -0.36 -13.87 6.18
CA GLU A 111 0.07 -15.19 5.77
C GLU A 111 -0.69 -15.55 4.50
N LEU A 112 0.01 -15.48 3.37
CA LEU A 112 -0.49 -15.97 2.10
C LEU A 112 -0.12 -17.45 2.00
N SER A 113 -1.12 -18.33 2.03
CA SER A 113 -0.93 -19.76 1.81
C SER A 113 -0.46 -19.97 0.37
N ASP A 114 0.57 -20.80 0.17
CA ASP A 114 1.19 -21.01 -1.14
C ASP A 114 0.14 -21.25 -2.25
N VAL A 115 0.14 -20.38 -3.26
CA VAL A 115 -0.66 -20.51 -4.49
C VAL A 115 -0.20 -21.69 -5.36
N SER A 116 0.75 -22.50 -4.89
CA SER A 116 1.33 -23.63 -5.63
C SER A 116 0.35 -24.81 -5.84
N ALA A 117 -0.81 -24.83 -5.19
CA ALA A 117 -1.80 -25.90 -5.33
C ALA A 117 -2.81 -25.68 -6.48
N CYS A 118 -2.90 -24.49 -7.07
CA CYS A 118 -3.80 -24.24 -8.21
C CYS A 118 -3.14 -24.56 -9.56
N SER A 119 -2.52 -25.74 -9.69
CA SER A 119 -2.18 -26.34 -10.97
C SER A 119 -3.05 -27.57 -11.22
N GLY A 120 -4.29 -27.34 -11.66
CA GLY A 120 -5.19 -28.41 -12.11
C GLY A 120 -6.57 -28.29 -11.50
N GLY A 121 -7.48 -27.63 -12.21
CA GLY A 121 -8.85 -27.38 -11.78
C GLY A 121 -9.54 -28.66 -11.29
N LYS A 122 -9.94 -28.64 -10.01
CA LYS A 122 -11.12 -29.30 -9.43
C LYS A 122 -11.24 -28.85 -7.98
N CYS A 123 -11.94 -27.74 -7.75
CA CYS A 123 -12.48 -27.43 -6.43
C CYS A 123 -13.70 -28.35 -6.25
N GLY A 124 -13.49 -29.52 -5.65
CA GLY A 124 -14.56 -30.44 -5.25
C GLY A 124 -15.22 -29.93 -3.98
N GLY A 125 -16.54 -29.75 -4.03
CA GLY A 125 -17.36 -29.41 -2.88
C GLY A 125 -17.44 -30.54 -1.85
N ASN A 126 -17.64 -30.17 -0.59
CA ASN A 126 -17.93 -31.15 0.47
C ASN A 126 -19.44 -31.31 0.66
N SER A 127 -19.84 -32.58 0.65
CA SER A 127 -21.09 -33.10 1.21
C SER A 127 -21.07 -33.05 2.73
#